data_AF-A0A1W6K284-F1
#
_entry.id   AF-A0A1W6K284-F1
#
_cell.length_a   1.000
_cell.length_b   1.000
_cell.length_c   1.000
_cell.angle_alpha   90.00
_cell.angle_beta   90.00
_cell.angle_gamma   90.00
#
_symmetry.space_group_name_H-M   'P 1'
#
loop_
_entity.id
_entity.type
_entity.pdbx_description
1 polymer ?
#
loop_
_entity_poly.entity_id
_entity_poly.type
_entity_poly.pdbx_seq_one_letter_code
_entity_poly.pdbx_strand_id
1 'polypeptide(L)'
;MQSIFAVGLSTILFVEAIVLYFIITSKYEKIVYNWGEYKDKYLLDVFSSLIDFISSDEIIEQSLINSTLDLKSDNFKEFLETKIKEEKDKILKISKSIENIENIEKDISKILSHIQSSKYLNIAIIPLLISFLLVPYDEISNLLLGISLGLELISIYFSLYSYFIYKLDLKRLKCC
;
A
#
# COMPACT_ATOMS: atom_id res chain seq x y z
N MET A 1 -35.23 23.67 17.39
CA MET A 1 -34.86 23.92 15.97
C MET A 1 -33.40 23.59 15.69
N GLN A 2 -32.43 23.98 16.54
CA GLN A 2 -31.01 23.61 16.39
C GLN A 2 -30.73 22.10 16.57
N SER A 3 -31.43 21.43 17.50
CA SER A 3 -31.26 19.97 17.74
C SER A 3 -31.68 19.12 16.55
N ILE A 4 -32.81 19.43 15.91
CA ILE A 4 -33.32 18.73 14.72
C ILE A 4 -32.34 18.87 13.55
N PHE A 5 -31.79 20.06 13.33
CA PHE A 5 -30.80 20.28 12.28
C PHE A 5 -29.51 19.50 12.53
N ALA A 6 -29.03 19.46 13.78
CA ALA A 6 -27.83 18.71 14.16
C ALA A 6 -28.00 17.19 14.01
N VAL A 7 -29.16 16.64 14.41
CA VAL A 7 -29.48 15.21 14.22
C VAL A 7 -29.56 14.87 12.73
N GLY A 8 -30.19 15.74 11.92
CA GLY A 8 -30.23 15.57 10.47
C GLY A 8 -28.84 15.55 9.84
N LEU A 9 -27.96 16.48 10.24
CA LEU A 9 -26.57 16.55 9.76
C LEU A 9 -25.77 15.28 10.13
N SER A 10 -25.85 14.84 11.39
CA SER A 10 -25.17 13.63 11.87
C SER A 10 -25.64 12.38 11.12
N THR A 11 -26.93 12.29 10.83
CA THR A 11 -27.47 11.17 10.04
C THR A 11 -26.89 11.14 8.62
N ILE A 12 -26.77 12.30 7.96
CA ILE A 12 -26.19 12.41 6.62
C ILE A 12 -24.71 12.02 6.65
N LEU A 13 -23.93 12.57 7.57
CA LEU A 13 -22.50 12.28 7.71
C LEU A 13 -22.24 10.82 8.05
N PHE A 14 -23.09 10.20 8.85
CA PHE A 14 -23.00 8.77 9.14
C PHE A 14 -23.24 7.91 7.89
N VAL A 15 -24.25 8.25 7.08
CA VAL A 15 -24.49 7.55 5.80
C VAL A 15 -23.29 7.72 4.87
N GLU A 16 -22.72 8.92 4.78
CA GLU A 16 -21.50 9.18 4.00
C GLU A 16 -20.32 8.35 4.50
N ALA A 17 -20.09 8.28 5.82
CA ALA A 17 -19.04 7.48 6.43
C ALA A 17 -19.18 5.99 6.11
N ILE A 18 -20.39 5.45 6.14
CA ILE A 18 -20.67 4.04 5.77
C ILE A 18 -20.42 3.81 4.28
N VAL A 19 -20.93 4.69 3.42
CA VAL A 19 -20.76 4.56 1.96
C VAL A 19 -19.28 4.60 1.60
N LEU A 20 -18.52 5.54 2.18
CA LEU A 20 -17.07 5.63 2.00
C LEU A 20 -16.36 4.38 2.51
N TYR A 21 -16.74 3.87 3.68
CA TYR A 21 -16.22 2.62 4.24
C TYR A 21 -16.41 1.44 3.28
N PHE A 22 -17.58 1.27 2.68
CA PHE A 22 -17.82 0.20 1.72
C PHE A 22 -17.02 0.37 0.43
N ILE A 23 -16.96 1.60 -0.10
CA ILE A 23 -16.19 1.91 -1.31
C ILE A 23 -14.71 1.58 -1.09
N ILE A 24 -14.14 1.99 0.05
CA ILE A 24 -12.71 1.76 0.31
C ILE A 24 -12.42 0.28 0.57
N THR A 25 -13.30 -0.44 1.24
CA THR A 25 -13.16 -1.88 1.48
C THR A 25 -13.13 -2.66 0.17
N SER A 26 -14.06 -2.39 -0.75
CA SER A 26 -14.07 -3.02 -2.07
C SER A 26 -12.81 -2.71 -2.88
N LYS A 27 -12.33 -1.46 -2.81
CA LYS A 27 -11.07 -1.06 -3.47
C LYS A 27 -9.86 -1.77 -2.87
N TYR A 28 -9.81 -1.90 -1.55
CA TYR A 28 -8.74 -2.61 -0.85
C TYR A 28 -8.69 -4.09 -1.26
N GLU A 29 -9.83 -4.80 -1.26
CA GLU A 29 -9.91 -6.20 -1.67
C GLU A 29 -9.36 -6.39 -3.09
N LYS A 30 -9.69 -5.48 -4.01
CA LYS A 30 -9.17 -5.50 -5.37
C LYS A 30 -7.65 -5.30 -5.43
N ILE A 31 -7.10 -4.40 -4.61
CA ILE A 31 -5.65 -4.20 -4.54
C ILE A 31 -4.96 -5.43 -3.97
N VAL A 32 -5.49 -6.04 -2.91
CA VAL A 32 -4.90 -7.23 -2.28
C VAL A 32 -4.87 -8.41 -3.25
N TYR A 33 -5.98 -8.63 -3.96
CA TYR A 33 -6.06 -9.66 -4.99
C TYR A 33 -5.01 -9.45 -6.09
N ASN A 34 -4.99 -8.25 -6.68
CA ASN A 34 -4.04 -7.92 -7.73
C ASN A 34 -2.58 -7.96 -7.23
N TRP A 35 -2.33 -7.53 -5.99
CA TRP A 35 -1.01 -7.49 -5.40
C TRP A 35 -0.41 -8.89 -5.26
N GLY A 36 -1.21 -9.91 -4.91
CA GLY A 36 -0.73 -11.29 -4.89
C GLY A 36 -0.14 -11.72 -6.24
N GLU A 37 -0.87 -11.48 -7.32
CA GLU A 37 -0.43 -11.80 -8.68
C GLU A 37 0.82 -11.01 -9.11
N TYR A 38 0.86 -9.71 -8.80
CA TYR A 38 2.02 -8.87 -9.10
C TYR A 38 3.25 -9.27 -8.30
N LYS A 39 3.07 -9.58 -7.00
CA LYS A 39 4.14 -9.99 -6.10
C LYS A 39 4.79 -11.28 -6.58
N ASP A 40 4.00 -12.28 -6.96
CA ASP A 40 4.54 -13.55 -7.44
C ASP A 40 5.37 -13.36 -8.72
N LYS A 41 4.87 -12.57 -9.66
CA LYS A 41 5.61 -12.22 -10.88
C LYS A 41 6.90 -11.45 -10.57
N TYR A 42 6.83 -10.47 -9.67
CA TYR A 42 7.99 -9.70 -9.24
C TYR A 42 9.06 -10.56 -8.58
N LEU A 43 8.66 -11.49 -7.71
CA LEU A 43 9.58 -12.42 -7.04
C LEU A 43 10.23 -13.35 -8.05
N LEU A 44 9.49 -13.82 -9.06
CA LEU A 44 10.05 -14.62 -10.15
C LEU A 44 11.05 -13.82 -10.99
N ASP A 45 10.77 -12.57 -11.33
CA ASP A 45 11.68 -11.73 -12.10
C ASP A 45 12.98 -11.42 -11.31
N VAL A 46 12.85 -11.15 -10.01
CA VAL A 46 14.00 -10.98 -9.11
C VAL A 46 14.79 -12.28 -8.98
N PHE A 47 14.10 -13.42 -8.81
CA PHE A 47 14.74 -14.73 -8.70
C PHE A 47 15.46 -15.14 -9.99
N SER A 48 14.83 -14.91 -11.15
CA SER A 48 15.46 -15.10 -12.46
C SER A 48 16.70 -14.22 -12.61
N SER A 49 16.61 -12.94 -12.25
CA SER A 49 17.75 -12.02 -12.32
C SER A 49 18.91 -12.46 -11.40
N LEU A 50 18.60 -13.05 -10.24
CA LEU A 50 19.60 -13.62 -9.34
C LEU A 50 20.21 -14.92 -9.88
N ILE A 51 19.42 -15.79 -10.52
CA ILE A 51 19.93 -16.98 -11.21
C ILE A 51 20.81 -16.60 -12.39
N ASP A 52 20.39 -15.63 -13.20
CA ASP A 52 21.17 -15.13 -14.34
C ASP A 52 22.50 -14.51 -13.87
N PHE A 53 22.50 -13.87 -12.68
CA PHE A 53 23.73 -13.41 -12.04
C PHE A 53 24.65 -14.57 -11.63
N ILE A 54 24.11 -15.56 -10.92
CA ILE A 54 24.89 -16.70 -10.39
C ILE A 54 25.39 -17.61 -11.52
N SER A 55 24.57 -17.82 -12.56
CA SER A 55 24.87 -18.68 -13.70
C SER A 55 25.64 -17.98 -14.82
N SER A 56 26.20 -16.80 -14.57
CA SER A 56 27.11 -16.15 -15.51
C SER A 56 28.44 -16.92 -15.62
N ASP A 57 28.37 -18.10 -16.24
CA ASP A 57 29.47 -19.00 -16.59
C ASP A 57 30.54 -18.29 -17.44
N GLU A 58 30.19 -17.16 -18.07
CA GLU A 58 31.09 -16.29 -18.84
C GLU A 58 32.34 -15.85 -18.06
N ILE A 59 32.24 -15.60 -16.75
CA ILE A 59 33.39 -15.12 -15.95
C ILE A 59 34.42 -16.25 -15.78
N ILE A 60 33.96 -17.49 -15.66
CA ILE A 60 34.81 -18.67 -15.45
C ILE A 60 35.40 -19.14 -16.79
N GLU A 61 34.61 -19.18 -17.85
CA GLU A 61 35.06 -19.60 -19.17
C GLU A 61 36.08 -18.63 -19.79
N GLN A 62 35.86 -17.32 -19.73
CA GLN A 62 36.82 -16.34 -20.28
C GLN A 62 38.09 -16.20 -19.44
N SER A 63 38.00 -16.42 -18.12
CA SER A 63 39.18 -16.57 -17.23
C SER A 63 40.07 -17.74 -17.66
N LEU A 64 39.47 -18.89 -17.97
CA LEU A 64 40.18 -20.07 -18.47
C LEU A 64 40.78 -19.83 -19.86
N ILE A 65 40.06 -19.17 -20.77
CA ILE A 65 40.54 -18.84 -22.11
C ILE A 65 41.70 -17.82 -22.06
N ASN A 66 41.66 -16.81 -21.18
CA ASN A 66 42.76 -15.85 -20.98
C ASN A 66 43.97 -16.43 -20.25
N SER A 67 43.80 -17.47 -19.43
CA SER A 67 44.96 -18.21 -18.90
C SER A 67 45.72 -18.98 -20.01
N THR A 68 45.05 -19.21 -21.15
CA THR A 68 45.58 -19.95 -22.31
C THR A 68 46.06 -19.02 -23.43
N LEU A 69 45.58 -17.77 -23.49
CA LEU A 69 45.95 -16.74 -24.45
C LEU A 69 46.55 -15.54 -23.71
N ASP A 70 47.84 -15.24 -23.95
CA ASP A 70 48.66 -14.17 -23.36
C ASP A 70 48.11 -12.75 -23.68
N LEU A 71 46.91 -12.46 -23.21
CA LEU A 71 46.24 -11.17 -23.32
C LEU A 71 46.76 -10.27 -22.19
N LYS A 72 47.42 -9.17 -22.59
CA LYS A 72 47.97 -8.12 -21.72
C LYS A 72 47.02 -7.82 -20.56
N SER A 73 47.55 -7.89 -19.34
CA SER A 73 46.82 -7.74 -18.07
C SER A 73 45.84 -6.56 -18.01
N ASP A 74 46.12 -5.49 -18.75
CA ASP A 74 45.31 -4.27 -18.78
C ASP A 74 43.95 -4.48 -19.45
N ASN A 75 43.88 -5.24 -20.55
CA ASN A 75 42.62 -5.52 -21.24
C ASN A 75 41.72 -6.44 -20.40
N PHE A 76 42.31 -7.40 -19.69
CA PHE A 76 41.57 -8.26 -18.77
C PHE A 76 41.05 -7.48 -17.56
N LYS A 77 41.85 -6.54 -17.05
CA LYS A 77 41.43 -5.64 -15.98
C LYS A 77 40.26 -4.75 -16.39
N GLU A 78 40.30 -4.14 -17.58
CA GLU A 78 39.21 -3.29 -18.09
C GLU A 78 37.92 -4.11 -18.35
N PHE A 79 38.07 -5.35 -18.84
CA PHE A 79 36.97 -6.29 -18.98
C PHE A 79 36.33 -6.63 -17.62
N LEU A 80 37.14 -6.96 -16.61
CA LEU A 80 36.65 -7.25 -15.25
C LEU A 80 35.98 -6.03 -14.62
N GLU A 81 36.55 -4.84 -14.75
CA GLU A 81 35.95 -3.60 -14.24
C GLU A 81 34.58 -3.32 -14.88
N THR A 82 34.45 -3.58 -16.18
CA THR A 82 33.19 -3.43 -16.91
C THR A 82 32.14 -4.43 -16.42
N LYS A 83 32.50 -5.72 -16.31
CA LYS A 83 31.59 -6.75 -15.79
C LYS A 83 31.17 -6.49 -14.35
N ILE A 84 32.11 -6.10 -13.47
CA ILE A 84 31.80 -5.74 -12.08
C ILE A 84 30.80 -4.58 -12.02
N LYS A 85 30.94 -3.60 -12.92
CA LYS A 85 30.02 -2.45 -13.00
C LYS A 85 28.63 -2.85 -13.50
N GLU A 86 28.55 -3.68 -14.53
CA GLU A 86 27.28 -4.24 -15.04
C GLU A 86 26.54 -5.03 -13.96
N GLU A 87 27.27 -5.87 -13.21
CA GLU A 87 26.68 -6.64 -12.12
C GLU A 87 26.24 -5.78 -10.94
N LYS A 88 27.02 -4.74 -10.60
CA LYS A 88 26.61 -3.73 -9.62
C LYS A 88 25.30 -3.05 -10.02
N ASP A 89 25.12 -2.70 -11.29
CA ASP A 89 23.91 -2.04 -11.77
C ASP A 89 22.69 -2.99 -11.73
N LYS A 90 22.89 -4.29 -12.02
CA LYS A 90 21.84 -5.32 -11.84
C LYS A 90 21.44 -5.48 -10.36
N ILE A 91 22.42 -5.56 -9.45
CA ILE A 91 22.17 -5.64 -8.00
C ILE A 91 21.38 -4.41 -7.51
N LEU A 92 21.73 -3.22 -7.98
CA LEU A 92 21.02 -1.98 -7.63
C LEU A 92 19.56 -2.00 -8.12
N LYS A 93 19.30 -2.53 -9.32
CA LYS A 93 17.93 -2.70 -9.84
C LYS A 93 17.11 -3.69 -9.01
N ILE A 94 17.71 -4.81 -8.62
CA ILE A 94 17.07 -5.81 -7.77
C ILE A 94 16.73 -5.19 -6.41
N SER A 95 17.70 -4.52 -5.77
CA SER A 95 17.52 -3.86 -4.47
C SER A 95 16.36 -2.86 -4.50
N LYS A 96 16.30 -2.00 -5.53
CA LYS A 96 15.21 -1.04 -5.71
C LYS A 96 13.84 -1.71 -5.92
N SER A 97 13.82 -2.85 -6.60
CA SER A 97 12.59 -3.62 -6.82
C SER A 97 12.06 -4.23 -5.52
N ILE A 98 12.97 -4.76 -4.69
CA ILE A 98 12.62 -5.28 -3.35
C ILE A 98 12.10 -4.15 -2.46
N GLU A 99 12.77 -2.99 -2.43
CA GLU A 99 12.33 -1.82 -1.66
C GLU A 99 10.92 -1.36 -2.07
N ASN A 100 10.60 -1.38 -3.37
CA ASN A 100 9.26 -1.05 -3.85
C ASN A 100 8.20 -2.05 -3.35
N ILE A 101 8.53 -3.35 -3.32
CA ILE A 101 7.63 -4.40 -2.81
C ILE A 101 7.31 -4.16 -1.33
N GLU A 102 8.34 -3.94 -0.51
CA GLU A 102 8.18 -3.68 0.92
C GLU A 102 7.33 -2.42 1.18
N ASN A 103 7.56 -1.37 0.40
CA ASN A 103 6.78 -0.13 0.51
C ASN A 103 5.29 -0.35 0.18
N ILE A 104 4.98 -1.11 -0.89
CA ILE A 104 3.59 -1.43 -1.25
C ILE A 104 2.94 -2.30 -0.17
N GLU A 105 3.62 -3.31 0.36
CA GLU A 105 3.09 -4.15 1.45
C GLU A 105 2.78 -3.34 2.71
N LYS A 106 3.67 -2.40 3.04
CA LYS A 106 3.48 -1.49 4.16
C LYS A 106 2.27 -0.59 3.95
N ASP A 107 2.08 -0.07 2.75
CA ASP A 107 0.96 0.81 2.43
C ASP A 107 -0.38 0.05 2.38
N ILE A 108 -0.40 -1.18 1.86
CA ILE A 108 -1.56 -2.10 1.95
C ILE A 108 -1.92 -2.37 3.42
N SER A 109 -0.92 -2.62 4.27
CA SER A 109 -1.14 -2.86 5.70
C SER A 109 -1.71 -1.64 6.42
N LYS A 110 -1.27 -0.42 6.05
CA LYS A 110 -1.86 0.82 6.57
C LYS A 110 -3.33 0.98 6.15
N ILE A 111 -3.65 0.72 4.88
CA ILE A 111 -5.03 0.78 4.38
C ILE A 111 -5.91 -0.16 5.21
N LEU A 112 -5.47 -1.40 5.45
CA LEU A 112 -6.20 -2.36 6.27
C LEU A 112 -6.46 -1.83 7.70
N SER A 113 -5.42 -1.30 8.35
CA SER A 113 -5.53 -0.75 9.71
C SER A 113 -6.57 0.39 9.79
N HIS A 114 -6.58 1.28 8.80
CA HIS A 114 -7.54 2.38 8.73
C HIS A 114 -8.96 1.91 8.39
N ILE A 115 -9.12 0.90 7.53
CA ILE A 115 -10.42 0.26 7.29
C ILE A 115 -10.96 -0.36 8.58
N GLN A 116 -10.13 -1.05 9.35
CA GLN A 116 -10.54 -1.61 10.64
C GLN A 116 -10.94 -0.51 11.62
N SER A 117 -10.18 0.58 11.69
CA SER A 117 -10.49 1.73 12.53
C SER A 117 -11.84 2.37 12.14
N SER A 118 -12.08 2.59 10.84
CA SER A 118 -13.36 3.09 10.34
C SER A 118 -14.52 2.12 10.64
N LYS A 119 -14.30 0.81 10.55
CA LYS A 119 -15.29 -0.20 10.95
C LYS A 119 -15.69 -0.05 12.41
N TYR A 120 -14.72 0.05 13.33
CA TYR A 120 -15.01 0.19 14.76
C TYR A 120 -15.73 1.51 15.07
N LEU A 121 -15.34 2.60 14.41
CA LEU A 121 -16.01 3.90 14.55
C LEU A 121 -17.47 3.82 14.08
N ASN A 122 -17.71 3.23 12.89
CA ASN A 122 -19.06 3.07 12.36
C ASN A 122 -19.93 2.21 13.29
N ILE A 123 -19.38 1.14 13.88
CA ILE A 123 -20.10 0.32 14.86
C ILE A 123 -20.41 1.12 16.14
N ALA A 124 -19.49 1.95 16.62
CA ALA A 124 -19.67 2.76 17.82
C ALA A 124 -20.74 3.86 17.65
N ILE A 125 -20.94 4.36 16.42
CA ILE A 125 -21.93 5.40 16.12
C ILE A 125 -23.36 4.83 16.10
N ILE A 126 -23.56 3.56 15.74
CA ILE A 126 -24.89 2.90 15.68
C ILE A 126 -25.69 3.02 17.00
N PRO A 127 -25.18 2.60 18.18
CA PRO A 127 -25.92 2.72 19.43
C PRO A 127 -26.18 4.19 19.83
N LEU A 128 -25.31 5.11 19.43
CA LEU A 128 -25.47 6.55 19.62
C LEU A 128 -26.66 7.08 18.82
N LEU A 129 -26.77 6.70 17.55
CA LEU A 129 -27.92 7.02 16.69
C LEU A 129 -29.23 6.38 17.16
N ILE A 130 -29.19 5.12 17.62
CA ILE A 130 -30.36 4.44 18.20
C ILE A 130 -30.84 5.18 19.45
N SER A 131 -29.90 5.67 20.28
CA SER A 131 -30.23 6.48 21.46
C SER A 131 -30.92 7.78 21.07
N PHE A 132 -30.50 8.44 19.98
CA PHE A 132 -31.18 9.64 19.46
C PHE A 132 -32.59 9.37 18.90
N LEU A 133 -32.85 8.17 18.39
CA LEU A 133 -34.19 7.77 17.92
C LEU A 133 -35.17 7.46 19.05
N LEU A 134 -34.66 7.00 20.20
CA LEU A 134 -35.47 6.54 21.34
C LEU A 134 -35.75 7.64 22.38
N VAL A 135 -34.90 8.67 22.46
CA VAL A 135 -35.02 9.76 23.43
C VAL A 135 -35.76 10.95 22.81
N PRO A 136 -36.71 11.59 23.51
CA PRO A 136 -37.34 12.81 23.02
C PRO A 136 -36.29 13.89 22.73
N TYR A 137 -36.39 14.52 21.56
CA TYR A 137 -35.38 15.44 20.99
C TYR A 137 -34.93 16.59 21.92
N ASP A 138 -35.75 16.96 22.91
CA ASP A 138 -35.47 18.03 23.86
C ASP A 138 -34.51 17.62 24.99
N GLU A 139 -34.25 16.32 25.16
CA GLU A 139 -33.35 15.77 26.19
C GLU A 139 -31.98 15.32 25.64
N ILE A 140 -31.78 15.38 24.33
CA ILE A 140 -30.50 15.02 23.72
C ILE A 140 -29.45 16.08 24.09
N SER A 141 -28.48 15.68 24.92
CA SER A 141 -27.36 16.55 25.30
C SER A 141 -26.54 16.94 24.07
N ASN A 142 -26.25 18.24 23.93
CA ASN A 142 -25.34 18.77 22.91
C ASN A 142 -23.95 18.11 22.94
N LEU A 143 -23.53 17.59 24.11
CA LEU A 143 -22.30 16.84 24.28
C LEU A 143 -22.32 15.53 23.47
N LEU A 144 -23.42 14.76 23.54
CA LEU A 144 -23.58 13.49 22.83
C LEU A 144 -23.60 13.71 21.31
N LEU A 145 -24.29 14.75 20.84
CA LEU A 145 -24.29 15.16 19.44
C LEU A 145 -22.88 15.54 18.96
N GLY A 146 -22.15 16.32 19.76
CA GLY A 146 -20.76 16.68 19.45
C GLY A 146 -19.83 15.46 19.35
N ILE A 147 -20.01 14.47 20.23
CA ILE A 147 -19.25 13.21 20.19
C ILE A 147 -19.58 12.41 18.92
N SER A 148 -20.86 12.28 18.56
CA SER A 148 -21.27 11.57 17.33
C SER A 148 -20.64 12.20 16.08
N LEU A 149 -20.80 13.52 15.92
CA LEU A 149 -20.23 14.26 14.80
C LEU A 149 -18.70 14.14 14.75
N GLY A 150 -18.03 14.19 15.90
CA GLY A 150 -16.59 13.98 15.99
C GLY A 150 -16.16 12.61 15.49
N LEU A 151 -16.86 11.54 15.92
CA LEU A 151 -16.56 10.17 15.49
C LEU A 151 -16.82 9.96 13.98
N GLU A 152 -17.90 10.53 13.46
CA GLU A 152 -18.24 10.49 12.04
C GLU A 152 -17.15 11.16 11.19
N LEU A 153 -16.71 12.37 11.58
CA LEU A 153 -15.64 13.09 10.88
C LEU A 153 -14.32 12.32 10.90
N ILE A 154 -13.98 11.67 12.02
CA ILE A 154 -12.78 10.83 12.11
C ILE A 154 -12.91 9.61 11.20
N SER A 155 -14.09 8.99 11.11
CA SER A 155 -14.34 7.85 10.22
C SER A 155 -14.19 8.23 8.74
N ILE A 156 -14.74 9.40 8.35
CA ILE A 156 -14.58 9.96 7.00
C ILE A 156 -13.11 10.25 6.71
N TYR A 157 -12.39 10.86 7.66
CA TYR A 157 -10.95 11.15 7.51
C TYR A 157 -10.14 9.88 7.22
N PHE A 158 -10.30 8.81 8.01
CA PHE A 158 -9.58 7.57 7.78
C PHE A 158 -9.94 6.90 6.46
N SER A 159 -11.21 6.99 6.04
CA SER A 159 -11.67 6.45 4.76
C SER A 159 -11.05 7.20 3.57
N LEU A 160 -11.00 8.54 3.63
CA LEU A 160 -10.36 9.37 2.61
C LEU A 160 -8.85 9.15 2.58
N TYR A 161 -8.19 9.09 3.73
CA TYR A 161 -6.76 8.84 3.81
C TYR A 161 -6.38 7.50 3.18
N SER A 162 -7.13 6.45 3.51
CA SER A 162 -6.99 5.12 2.90
C SER A 162 -7.18 5.17 1.38
N TYR A 163 -8.15 5.95 0.90
CA TYR A 163 -8.39 6.14 -0.53
C TYR A 163 -7.21 6.81 -1.25
N PHE A 164 -6.58 7.80 -0.63
CA PHE A 164 -5.41 8.47 -1.22
C PHE A 164 -4.21 7.51 -1.32
N ILE A 165 -3.95 6.72 -0.28
CA ILE A 165 -2.90 5.69 -0.32
C ILE A 165 -3.20 4.68 -1.44
N TYR A 166 -4.43 4.16 -1.48
CA TYR A 166 -4.87 3.27 -2.56
C TYR A 166 -4.56 3.83 -3.96
N LYS A 167 -4.85 5.12 -4.19
CA LYS A 167 -4.63 5.76 -5.49
C LYS A 167 -3.13 5.90 -5.81
N LEU A 168 -2.29 6.15 -4.81
CA LEU A 168 -0.84 6.21 -4.97
C LEU A 168 -0.27 4.84 -5.34
N ASP A 169 -0.67 3.78 -4.65
CA ASP A 169 -0.18 2.42 -4.92
C ASP A 169 -0.68 1.89 -6.25
N LEU A 170 -1.94 2.16 -6.63
CA LEU A 170 -2.44 1.82 -7.95
C LEU A 170 -1.60 2.48 -9.06
N LYS A 171 -1.09 3.70 -8.84
CA LYS A 171 -0.22 4.37 -9.79
C LYS A 171 1.16 3.70 -9.84
N ARG A 172 1.73 3.33 -8.69
CA ARG A 172 3.01 2.59 -8.61
C ARG A 172 2.91 1.25 -9.34
N LEU A 173 1.84 0.49 -9.11
CA LEU A 173 1.58 -0.80 -9.76
C LEU A 173 1.41 -0.70 -11.29
N LYS A 174 0.91 0.42 -11.81
CA LYS A 174 0.76 0.65 -13.26
C LYS A 174 2.01 1.18 -13.95
N CYS A 175 2.94 1.75 -13.20
CA CYS A 175 4.21 2.28 -13.72
C CYS A 175 5.36 1.27 -13.65
N CYS A 176 5.07 0.08 -13.12
CA CYS A 176 5.94 -1.09 -13.05
C CYS A 176 5.59 -2.03 -14.20
#